data_AF-A0A520MQW0-F1
#
_entry.id   AF-A0A520MQW0-F1
#
_cell.length_a   1.000
_cell.length_b   1.000
_cell.length_c   1.000
_cell.angle_alpha   90.00
_cell.angle_beta   90.00
_cell.angle_gamma   90.00
#
_symmetry.space_group_name_H-M   'P 1'
#
loop_
_entity.id
_entity.type
_entity.pdbx_description
1 polymer ?
#
loop_
_entity_poly.entity_id
_entity_poly.type
_entity_poly.pdbx_seq_one_letter_code
_entity_poly.pdbx_strand_id
1 'polypeptide(L)'
;MALARSLETGSVDESATDASQSERHEPQQRSDQFSIYIHWLSDSPMLPERSYRVVSNGDSFDARITDLTYRIKPDDHSHQAAKTLASGEMAYCKISTDRNVIFLETDPGTIFVFKDSASGNSIGIAVVHFSLRRATNIVWQPTKVDQKARSTRNKQTPCVIWLTGLSASGKSTIADHLEQKLHASGKHTYLLDGDNVRHGLCRDLGFTDGDRVENIRRVAEVARLMTDAGLIVITSFISPFVAERQMARDLIGSAHFIEVFVNTPLALCESRDPKGLYKKARDGVLKNFTGIDSDYEVPVAPQITLSTVDCQAEALSDTIINYLKQHHFIDPRS
;
A
#
# COMPACT_ATOMS: atom_id res chain seq x y z
N MET A 1 9.13 -16.43 26.56
CA MET A 1 10.55 -16.64 26.91
C MET A 1 11.08 -18.03 26.53
N ALA A 2 10.26 -19.09 26.48
CA ALA A 2 10.71 -20.42 26.05
C ALA A 2 10.93 -20.55 24.52
N LEU A 3 10.15 -19.82 23.70
CA LEU A 3 10.25 -19.92 22.24
C LEU A 3 11.48 -19.25 21.61
N ALA A 4 12.08 -18.24 22.26
CA ALA A 4 13.32 -17.61 21.78
C ALA A 4 14.51 -18.59 21.82
N ARG A 5 14.48 -19.60 22.71
CA ARG A 5 15.49 -20.66 22.78
C ARG A 5 15.25 -21.81 21.79
N SER A 6 14.03 -21.97 21.29
CA SER A 6 13.69 -23.11 20.41
C SER A 6 13.98 -22.88 18.93
N LEU A 7 14.28 -21.64 18.53
CA LEU A 7 14.63 -21.29 17.15
C LEU A 7 16.13 -21.46 16.83
N GLU A 8 16.97 -21.79 17.83
CA GLU A 8 18.43 -21.90 17.66
C GLU A 8 18.94 -23.32 17.38
N THR A 9 18.18 -24.39 17.66
CA THR A 9 18.72 -25.76 17.70
C THR A 9 18.05 -26.70 16.70
N GLY A 10 18.13 -26.39 15.39
CA GLY A 10 17.54 -27.21 14.33
C GLY A 10 17.80 -28.73 14.47
N SER A 11 16.82 -29.45 15.01
CA SER A 11 16.70 -30.90 14.98
C SER A 11 15.26 -31.27 15.32
N VAL A 12 14.49 -31.69 14.31
CA VAL A 12 13.18 -32.33 14.51
C VAL A 12 13.45 -33.83 14.42
N ASP A 13 13.29 -34.53 15.55
CA ASP A 13 13.40 -35.99 15.62
C ASP A 13 11.99 -36.59 15.53
N GLU A 14 11.72 -37.32 14.44
CA GLU A 14 10.47 -38.04 14.19
C GLU A 14 10.52 -39.41 14.85
N SER A 15 10.08 -39.54 16.11
CA SER A 15 9.42 -40.78 16.60
C SER A 15 9.08 -40.71 18.10
N ALA A 16 7.79 -40.68 18.41
CA ALA A 16 7.20 -41.39 19.54
C ALA A 16 5.67 -41.24 19.49
N THR A 17 5.00 -42.29 19.03
CA THR A 17 3.55 -42.45 19.12
C THR A 17 3.13 -42.98 20.50
N ASP A 18 2.01 -42.42 20.96
CA ASP A 18 0.97 -42.99 21.81
C ASP A 18 1.03 -42.75 23.34
N ALA A 19 0.15 -41.86 23.80
CA ALA A 19 -0.73 -42.11 24.95
C ALA A 19 -1.87 -41.06 24.99
N SER A 20 -3.09 -41.56 24.90
CA SER A 20 -4.39 -40.89 25.05
C SER A 20 -4.46 -39.76 26.11
N GLN A 21 -4.85 -38.55 25.71
CA GLN A 21 -5.54 -37.58 26.56
C GLN A 21 -6.59 -36.80 25.75
N SER A 22 -7.76 -36.65 26.36
CA SER A 22 -8.96 -35.94 25.90
C SER A 22 -8.69 -34.69 25.05
N GLU A 23 -9.20 -34.68 23.82
CA GLU A 23 -9.32 -33.47 23.00
C GLU A 23 -10.28 -32.49 23.68
N ARG A 24 -9.75 -31.60 24.51
CA ARG A 24 -10.40 -30.31 24.71
C ARG A 24 -10.19 -29.54 23.42
N HIS A 25 -11.18 -29.55 22.53
CA HIS A 25 -11.22 -28.59 21.44
C HIS A 25 -11.33 -27.19 22.07
N GLU A 26 -10.19 -26.53 22.23
CA GLU A 26 -10.18 -25.11 22.51
C GLU A 26 -10.94 -24.38 21.39
N PRO A 27 -11.78 -23.40 21.73
CA PRO A 27 -12.63 -22.75 20.76
C PRO A 27 -11.76 -22.06 19.70
N GLN A 28 -11.86 -22.52 18.44
CA GLN A 28 -11.23 -21.87 17.30
C GLN A 28 -11.78 -20.45 17.20
N GLN A 29 -10.94 -19.47 17.49
CA GLN A 29 -11.30 -18.07 17.42
C GLN A 29 -11.04 -17.54 16.01
N ARG A 30 -11.79 -16.51 15.62
CA ARG A 30 -11.61 -15.79 14.36
C ARG A 30 -11.39 -14.31 14.68
N SER A 31 -10.34 -13.75 14.09
CA SER A 31 -10.05 -12.32 14.18
C SER A 31 -9.39 -11.86 12.89
N ASP A 32 -9.49 -10.59 12.57
CA ASP A 32 -8.72 -9.93 11.51
C ASP A 32 -7.65 -9.00 12.08
N GLN A 33 -7.48 -8.95 13.41
CA GLN A 33 -6.47 -8.14 14.08
C GLN A 33 -5.81 -8.90 15.21
N PHE A 34 -4.49 -8.76 15.32
CA PHE A 34 -3.67 -9.54 16.24
C PHE A 34 -2.55 -8.70 16.84
N SER A 35 -2.17 -9.04 18.07
CA SER A 35 -0.84 -8.71 18.58
C SER A 35 0.08 -9.89 18.33
N ILE A 36 1.28 -9.63 17.84
CA ILE A 36 2.26 -10.65 17.46
C ILE A 36 3.65 -10.32 18.00
N TYR A 37 4.45 -11.36 18.22
CA TYR A 37 5.90 -11.25 18.27
C TYR A 37 6.45 -11.69 16.91
N ILE A 38 7.22 -10.84 16.25
CA ILE A 38 7.79 -11.12 14.93
C ILE A 38 9.32 -11.11 14.99
N HIS A 39 9.93 -12.06 14.29
CA HIS A 39 11.34 -12.05 13.93
C HIS A 39 11.44 -11.77 12.44
N TRP A 40 12.09 -10.66 12.08
CA TRP A 40 12.26 -10.24 10.69
C TRP A 40 13.50 -10.89 10.08
N LEU A 41 13.33 -11.49 8.89
CA LEU A 41 14.37 -12.28 8.23
C LEU A 41 14.86 -11.67 6.91
N SER A 42 14.17 -10.65 6.41
CA SER A 42 14.52 -10.01 5.14
C SER A 42 15.57 -8.91 5.32
N ASP A 43 16.48 -8.82 4.36
CA ASP A 43 17.42 -7.72 4.22
C ASP A 43 16.71 -6.39 3.90
N SER A 44 15.55 -6.45 3.24
CA SER A 44 14.69 -5.29 3.05
C SER A 44 13.97 -4.96 4.36
N PRO A 45 13.96 -3.70 4.81
CA PRO A 45 13.35 -3.34 6.07
C PRO A 45 11.83 -3.54 6.06
N MET A 46 11.28 -3.96 7.19
CA MET A 46 9.85 -3.95 7.41
C MET A 46 9.35 -2.50 7.50
N LEU A 47 8.32 -2.17 6.71
CA LEU A 47 7.65 -0.89 6.69
C LEU A 47 6.22 -1.04 7.24
N PRO A 48 5.81 -0.27 8.26
CA PRO A 48 4.43 -0.26 8.73
C PRO A 48 3.44 0.06 7.61
N GLU A 49 2.22 -0.45 7.74
CA GLU A 49 1.10 -0.28 6.80
C GLU A 49 1.31 -0.89 5.39
N ARG A 50 2.51 -1.38 5.08
CA ARG A 50 2.77 -2.15 3.87
C ARG A 50 2.05 -3.50 3.95
N SER A 51 1.48 -3.93 2.82
CA SER A 51 0.84 -5.24 2.71
C SER A 51 1.90 -6.33 2.50
N TYR A 52 1.83 -7.37 3.32
CA TYR A 52 2.70 -8.54 3.26
C TYR A 52 1.87 -9.80 3.10
N ARG A 53 2.35 -10.73 2.27
CA ARG A 53 1.74 -12.05 2.16
C ARG A 53 2.03 -12.84 3.43
N VAL A 54 1.04 -13.52 3.99
CA VAL A 54 1.18 -14.38 5.16
C VAL A 54 0.63 -15.77 4.84
N VAL A 55 1.30 -16.79 5.38
CA VAL A 55 0.85 -18.18 5.35
C VAL A 55 0.74 -18.69 6.79
N SER A 56 -0.40 -19.30 7.11
CA SER A 56 -0.68 -19.92 8.42
C SER A 56 -1.60 -21.11 8.23
N ASN A 57 -1.29 -22.26 8.82
CA ASN A 57 -2.10 -23.49 8.77
C ASN A 57 -2.55 -23.90 7.35
N GLY A 58 -1.73 -23.66 6.33
CA GLY A 58 -2.05 -23.94 4.93
C GLY A 58 -2.87 -22.86 4.22
N ASP A 59 -3.44 -21.91 4.95
CA ASP A 59 -4.13 -20.75 4.39
C ASP A 59 -3.15 -19.63 4.06
N SER A 60 -3.47 -18.87 3.01
CA SER A 60 -2.71 -17.68 2.61
C SER A 60 -3.60 -16.44 2.53
N PHE A 61 -3.14 -15.38 3.18
CA PHE A 61 -3.83 -14.11 3.33
C PHE A 61 -2.85 -12.95 3.39
N ASP A 62 -3.35 -11.73 3.27
CA ASP A 62 -2.50 -10.54 3.34
C ASP A 62 -2.62 -9.90 4.72
N ALA A 63 -1.50 -9.44 5.26
CA ALA A 63 -1.43 -8.78 6.55
C ALA A 63 -0.62 -7.48 6.47
N ARG A 64 -1.00 -6.50 7.30
CA ARG A 64 -0.29 -5.24 7.48
C ARG A 64 0.16 -5.13 8.92
N ILE A 65 1.38 -4.63 9.13
CA ILE A 65 1.84 -4.24 10.46
C ILE A 65 1.33 -2.82 10.72
N THR A 66 0.29 -2.71 11.53
CA THR A 66 -0.42 -1.45 11.79
C THR A 66 0.23 -0.62 12.89
N ASP A 67 0.96 -1.28 13.78
CA ASP A 67 1.71 -0.63 14.84
C ASP A 67 2.96 -1.44 15.18
N LEU A 68 4.13 -0.87 14.94
CA LEU A 68 5.40 -1.38 15.45
C LEU A 68 5.59 -0.81 16.86
N THR A 69 5.06 -1.49 17.87
CA THR A 69 4.98 -0.94 19.23
C THR A 69 6.38 -0.82 19.86
N TYR A 70 7.19 -1.87 19.77
CA TYR A 70 8.61 -1.81 20.18
C TYR A 70 9.43 -2.93 19.56
N ARG A 71 10.71 -2.62 19.28
CA ARG A 71 11.75 -3.60 18.99
C ARG A 71 12.29 -4.20 20.28
N ILE A 72 12.62 -5.49 20.24
CA ILE A 72 13.16 -6.26 21.35
C ILE A 72 14.63 -6.51 21.06
N LYS A 73 15.51 -6.09 21.97
CA LYS A 73 16.94 -6.39 21.83
C LYS A 73 17.23 -7.88 22.07
N PRO A 74 18.14 -8.50 21.29
CA PRO A 74 18.55 -9.89 21.50
C PRO A 74 19.22 -10.11 22.86
N ASP A 75 20.07 -9.18 23.28
CA ASP A 75 20.97 -9.39 24.43
C ASP A 75 20.26 -9.33 25.79
N ASP A 76 19.40 -8.33 25.99
CA ASP A 76 18.79 -8.02 27.29
C ASP A 76 17.26 -8.02 27.26
N HIS A 77 16.65 -8.33 26.10
CA HIS A 77 15.21 -8.23 25.87
C HIS A 77 14.59 -6.87 26.19
N SER A 78 15.41 -5.81 26.27
CA SER A 78 14.91 -4.45 26.49
C SER A 78 14.12 -3.97 25.28
N HIS A 79 13.16 -3.08 25.54
CA HIS A 79 12.28 -2.52 24.53
C HIS A 79 12.85 -1.20 24.00
N GLN A 80 12.83 -1.03 22.69
CA GLN A 80 13.22 0.20 22.02
C GLN A 80 12.14 0.65 21.04
N ALA A 81 11.88 1.96 21.01
CA ALA A 81 11.05 2.55 19.97
C ALA A 81 11.72 2.36 18.60
N ALA A 82 10.95 1.89 17.62
CA ALA A 82 11.42 1.68 16.26
C ALA A 82 10.31 2.07 15.28
N LYS A 83 10.70 2.47 14.08
CA LYS A 83 9.76 2.79 12.98
C LYS A 83 9.80 1.74 11.85
N THR A 84 10.84 0.92 11.82
CA THR A 84 11.08 -0.17 10.86
C THR A 84 11.79 -1.31 11.58
N LEU A 85 11.89 -2.48 10.95
CA LEU A 85 12.72 -3.60 11.43
C LEU A 85 13.73 -4.00 10.36
N ALA A 86 14.98 -4.19 10.77
CA ALA A 86 16.04 -4.73 9.93
C ALA A 86 16.13 -6.26 10.05
N SER A 87 16.92 -6.88 9.16
CA SER A 87 17.18 -8.32 9.18
C SER A 87 17.73 -8.78 10.55
N GLY A 88 17.15 -9.84 11.10
CA GLY A 88 17.50 -10.39 12.41
C GLY A 88 16.85 -9.68 13.61
N GLU A 89 16.11 -8.59 13.40
CA GLU A 89 15.47 -7.88 14.52
C GLU A 89 14.15 -8.54 14.94
N MET A 90 13.92 -8.58 16.26
CA MET A 90 12.66 -9.04 16.85
C MET A 90 11.84 -7.85 17.34
N ALA A 91 10.51 -7.98 17.28
CA ALA A 91 9.62 -6.93 17.76
C ALA A 91 8.27 -7.45 18.24
N TYR A 92 7.62 -6.61 19.04
CA TYR A 92 6.20 -6.73 19.33
C TYR A 92 5.42 -5.76 18.46
N CYS A 93 4.46 -6.29 17.70
CA CYS A 93 3.71 -5.56 16.70
C CYS A 93 2.20 -5.83 16.84
N LYS A 94 1.40 -4.89 16.33
CA LYS A 94 0.00 -5.13 15.99
C LYS A 94 -0.13 -5.30 14.49
N ILE A 95 -1.00 -6.21 14.07
CA ILE A 95 -1.28 -6.46 12.67
C ILE A 95 -2.78 -6.46 12.40
N SER A 96 -3.14 -6.20 11.16
CA SER A 96 -4.47 -6.45 10.60
C SER A 96 -4.37 -7.32 9.36
N THR A 97 -5.33 -8.20 9.12
CA THR A 97 -5.41 -9.08 7.95
C THR A 97 -6.54 -8.64 7.01
N ASP A 98 -6.46 -9.04 5.74
CA ASP A 98 -7.48 -8.76 4.70
C ASP A 98 -8.81 -9.50 4.94
N ARG A 99 -8.81 -10.48 5.85
CA ARG A 99 -9.93 -11.35 6.19
C ARG A 99 -9.83 -11.83 7.63
N ASN A 100 -10.92 -12.38 8.16
CA ASN A 100 -10.88 -13.12 9.42
C ASN A 100 -10.08 -14.41 9.29
N VAL A 101 -9.06 -14.58 10.13
CA VAL A 101 -8.17 -15.74 10.18
C VAL A 101 -8.47 -16.57 11.44
N ILE A 102 -8.44 -17.90 11.29
CA ILE A 102 -8.58 -18.84 12.40
C ILE A 102 -7.24 -18.94 13.14
N PHE A 103 -7.29 -18.87 14.47
CA PHE A 103 -6.11 -18.97 15.31
C PHE A 103 -6.41 -19.62 16.65
N LEU A 104 -5.35 -20.04 17.32
CA LEU A 104 -5.32 -20.58 18.68
C LEU A 104 -4.56 -19.61 19.58
N GLU A 105 -5.19 -19.25 20.71
CA GLU A 105 -4.58 -18.49 21.82
C GLU A 105 -3.89 -19.45 22.82
N THR A 106 -3.03 -20.34 22.30
CA THR A 106 -2.27 -21.33 23.06
C THR A 106 -0.82 -20.89 23.29
N ASP A 107 -0.08 -21.64 24.11
CA ASP A 107 1.39 -21.63 24.12
C ASP A 107 1.90 -23.03 23.66
N PRO A 108 2.52 -23.16 22.47
CA PRO A 108 2.80 -22.09 21.51
C PRO A 108 1.54 -21.63 20.76
N GLY A 109 1.50 -20.32 20.46
CA GLY A 109 0.42 -19.70 19.69
C GLY A 109 0.51 -20.01 18.20
N THR A 110 -0.50 -19.60 17.44
CA THR A 110 -0.50 -19.78 15.97
C THR A 110 0.68 -19.07 15.32
N ILE A 111 1.35 -19.73 14.37
CA ILE A 111 2.53 -19.19 13.65
C ILE A 111 2.09 -18.57 12.33
N PHE A 112 2.46 -17.31 12.13
CA PHE A 112 2.29 -16.59 10.88
C PHE A 112 3.65 -16.47 10.18
N VAL A 113 3.76 -17.02 8.97
CA VAL A 113 4.97 -16.88 8.14
C VAL A 113 4.74 -15.79 7.11
N PHE A 114 5.44 -14.66 7.27
CA PHE A 114 5.43 -13.56 6.32
C PHE A 114 6.28 -13.94 5.11
N LYS A 115 5.76 -13.71 3.91
CA LYS A 115 6.38 -14.03 2.64
C LYS A 115 6.50 -12.81 1.76
N ASP A 116 7.58 -12.76 1.00
CA ASP A 116 7.75 -11.80 -0.09
C ASP A 116 6.81 -12.17 -1.24
N SER A 117 6.01 -11.22 -1.71
CA SER A 117 4.99 -11.47 -2.73
C SER A 117 5.58 -11.77 -4.12
N ALA A 118 6.83 -11.37 -4.40
CA ALA A 118 7.47 -11.58 -5.69
C ALA A 118 8.20 -12.93 -5.77
N SER A 119 8.96 -13.27 -4.72
CA SER A 119 9.81 -14.48 -4.67
C SER A 119 9.18 -15.65 -3.93
N GLY A 120 8.19 -15.41 -3.07
CA GLY A 120 7.60 -16.43 -2.19
C GLY A 120 8.49 -16.82 -0.99
N ASN A 121 9.65 -16.20 -0.84
CA ASN A 121 10.58 -16.45 0.26
C ASN A 121 10.00 -15.98 1.59
N SER A 122 10.32 -16.69 2.66
CA SER A 122 9.97 -16.26 4.02
C SER A 122 10.79 -15.02 4.41
N ILE A 123 10.11 -13.93 4.72
CA ILE A 123 10.71 -12.64 5.13
C ILE A 123 10.52 -12.35 6.61
N GLY A 124 9.70 -13.12 7.30
CA GLY A 124 9.52 -13.02 8.74
C GLY A 124 8.72 -14.19 9.30
N ILE A 125 8.93 -14.50 10.56
CA ILE A 125 8.15 -15.50 11.30
C ILE A 125 7.59 -14.81 12.52
N ALA A 126 6.29 -14.96 12.74
CA ALA A 126 5.60 -14.37 13.86
C ALA A 126 4.78 -15.40 14.63
N VAL A 127 4.67 -15.17 15.93
CA VAL A 127 3.79 -15.94 16.82
C VAL A 127 2.67 -15.01 17.28
N VAL A 128 1.43 -15.46 17.09
CA VAL A 128 0.25 -14.76 17.58
C VAL A 128 0.25 -14.80 19.10
N HIS A 129 0.12 -13.63 19.72
CA HIS A 129 0.01 -13.49 21.16
C HIS A 129 -1.46 -13.50 21.60
N PHE A 130 -2.29 -12.62 21.02
CA PHE A 130 -3.75 -12.61 21.22
C PHE A 130 -4.46 -11.79 20.12
N SER A 131 -5.76 -11.99 19.97
CA SER A 131 -6.61 -11.16 19.10
C SER A 131 -6.86 -9.76 19.65
N LEU A 132 -6.76 -8.73 18.81
CA LEU A 132 -7.10 -7.37 19.19
C LEU A 132 -8.61 -7.15 19.09
N ARG A 133 -9.25 -6.91 20.22
CA ARG A 133 -10.68 -6.54 20.28
C ARG A 133 -10.85 -5.04 19.98
N ARG A 134 -10.73 -4.63 18.71
CA ARG A 134 -11.20 -3.30 18.27
C ARG A 134 -12.16 -3.44 17.09
N ALA A 135 -13.19 -2.58 17.09
CA ALA A 135 -14.12 -2.35 15.99
C ALA A 135 -14.89 -3.57 15.42
N THR A 136 -15.01 -4.70 16.14
CA THR A 136 -15.92 -5.80 15.77
C THR A 136 -17.41 -5.40 15.70
N ASN A 137 -17.74 -4.18 16.14
CA ASN A 137 -19.10 -3.61 16.08
C ASN A 137 -19.31 -2.61 14.94
N ILE A 138 -18.36 -2.43 14.00
CA ILE A 138 -18.57 -1.56 12.84
C ILE A 138 -19.11 -2.41 11.68
N VAL A 139 -20.40 -2.68 11.69
CA VAL A 139 -21.09 -3.23 10.52
C VAL A 139 -21.30 -2.10 9.53
N TRP A 140 -20.77 -2.25 8.31
CA TRP A 140 -21.07 -1.33 7.22
C TRP A 140 -22.59 -1.27 7.02
N GLN A 141 -23.17 -0.09 7.22
CA GLN A 141 -24.60 0.10 7.03
C GLN A 141 -24.85 0.30 5.54
N PRO A 142 -25.47 -0.67 4.82
CA PRO A 142 -25.73 -0.49 3.40
C PRO A 142 -26.67 0.70 3.20
N THR A 143 -26.20 1.71 2.47
CA THR A 143 -27.00 2.88 2.11
C THR A 143 -27.89 2.56 0.91
N LYS A 144 -29.11 3.10 0.89
CA LYS A 144 -30.03 2.95 -0.26
C LYS A 144 -29.53 3.62 -1.55
N VAL A 145 -28.63 4.59 -1.41
CA VAL A 145 -27.94 5.24 -2.53
C VAL A 145 -26.56 4.61 -2.63
N ASP A 146 -26.34 3.83 -3.68
CA ASP A 146 -25.08 3.16 -3.99
C ASP A 146 -24.30 3.91 -5.08
N GLN A 147 -23.09 3.44 -5.38
CA GLN A 147 -22.26 3.98 -6.45
C GLN A 147 -22.97 3.97 -7.82
N LYS A 148 -23.79 2.94 -8.11
CA LYS A 148 -24.52 2.83 -9.39
C LYS A 148 -25.56 3.94 -9.54
N ALA A 149 -26.31 4.24 -8.48
CA ALA A 149 -27.26 5.34 -8.46
C ALA A 149 -26.56 6.69 -8.67
N ARG A 150 -25.39 6.90 -8.03
CA ARG A 150 -24.59 8.12 -8.20
C ARG A 150 -24.00 8.24 -9.61
N SER A 151 -23.44 7.16 -10.15
CA SER A 151 -22.94 7.08 -11.53
C SER A 151 -24.02 7.40 -12.56
N THR A 152 -25.22 6.83 -12.40
CA THR A 152 -26.38 7.10 -13.27
C THR A 152 -26.79 8.57 -13.21
N ARG A 153 -26.87 9.15 -12.00
CA ARG A 153 -27.21 10.57 -11.80
C ARG A 153 -26.17 11.50 -12.45
N ASN A 154 -24.89 11.19 -12.28
CA ASN A 154 -23.79 12.02 -12.79
C ASN A 154 -23.51 11.78 -14.29
N LYS A 155 -24.13 10.78 -14.91
CA LYS A 155 -23.90 10.38 -16.32
C LYS A 155 -22.41 10.17 -16.63
N GLN A 156 -21.71 9.53 -15.71
CA GLN A 156 -20.30 9.16 -15.83
C GLN A 156 -20.02 7.85 -15.10
N THR A 157 -19.03 7.10 -15.58
CA THR A 157 -18.52 5.94 -14.86
C THR A 157 -17.40 6.43 -13.94
N PRO A 158 -17.53 6.29 -12.61
CA PRO A 158 -16.49 6.73 -11.69
C PRO A 158 -15.25 5.85 -11.84
N CYS A 159 -14.08 6.48 -11.75
CA CYS A 159 -12.79 5.81 -11.80
C CYS A 159 -11.72 6.65 -11.10
N VAL A 160 -10.55 6.05 -10.91
CA VAL A 160 -9.33 6.68 -10.44
C VAL A 160 -8.30 6.60 -11.54
N ILE A 161 -7.83 7.76 -11.97
CA ILE A 161 -6.72 7.92 -12.92
C ILE A 161 -5.47 8.17 -12.09
N TRP A 162 -4.65 7.13 -11.94
CA TRP A 162 -3.51 7.12 -11.04
C TRP A 162 -2.21 7.42 -11.79
N LEU A 163 -1.76 8.68 -11.75
CA LEU A 163 -0.50 9.08 -12.36
C LEU A 163 0.65 8.75 -11.43
N THR A 164 1.62 7.98 -11.95
CA THR A 164 2.86 7.61 -11.25
C THR A 164 4.08 7.97 -12.11
N GLY A 165 5.19 8.36 -11.49
CA GLY A 165 6.38 8.83 -12.20
C GLY A 165 7.32 9.64 -11.31
N LEU A 166 8.56 9.82 -11.77
CA LEU A 166 9.58 10.61 -11.06
C LEU A 166 9.14 12.05 -10.76
N SER A 167 9.77 12.70 -9.78
CA SER A 167 9.59 14.15 -9.58
C SER A 167 9.93 14.90 -10.88
N ALA A 168 9.25 16.01 -11.17
CA ALA A 168 9.42 16.78 -12.42
C ALA A 168 9.14 16.02 -13.74
N SER A 169 8.57 14.81 -13.69
CA SER A 169 8.19 14.07 -14.91
C SER A 169 7.06 14.75 -15.71
N GLY A 170 6.23 15.56 -15.05
CA GLY A 170 5.11 16.29 -15.68
C GLY A 170 3.71 15.84 -15.21
N LYS A 171 3.62 14.96 -14.20
CA LYS A 171 2.33 14.45 -13.67
C LYS A 171 1.32 15.56 -13.36
N SER A 172 1.66 16.52 -12.51
CA SER A 172 0.71 17.58 -12.11
C SER A 172 0.28 18.46 -13.29
N THR A 173 1.17 18.71 -14.27
CA THR A 173 0.83 19.46 -15.49
C THR A 173 -0.13 18.67 -16.39
N ILE A 174 0.10 17.37 -16.59
CA ILE A 174 -0.81 16.50 -17.35
C ILE A 174 -2.16 16.38 -16.63
N ALA A 175 -2.14 16.24 -15.30
CA ALA A 175 -3.33 16.14 -14.46
C ALA A 175 -4.18 17.41 -14.51
N ASP A 176 -3.56 18.60 -14.48
CA ASP A 176 -4.25 19.89 -14.61
C ASP A 176 -4.95 20.02 -15.97
N HIS A 177 -4.24 19.76 -17.07
CA HIS A 177 -4.87 19.77 -18.40
C HIS A 177 -5.99 18.73 -18.53
N LEU A 178 -5.82 17.54 -17.95
CA LEU A 178 -6.84 16.49 -17.94
C LEU A 178 -8.08 16.93 -17.16
N GLU A 179 -7.90 17.50 -15.97
CA GLU A 179 -8.99 18.02 -15.13
C GLU A 179 -9.76 19.12 -15.85
N GLN A 180 -9.07 20.08 -16.46
CA GLN A 180 -9.70 21.14 -17.24
C GLN A 180 -10.55 20.60 -18.40
N LYS A 181 -10.05 19.62 -19.17
CA LYS A 181 -10.78 18.99 -20.28
C LYS A 181 -12.01 18.21 -19.81
N LEU A 182 -11.88 17.43 -18.73
CA LEU A 182 -13.00 16.70 -18.13
C LEU A 182 -14.05 17.65 -17.55
N HIS A 183 -13.62 18.71 -16.86
CA HIS A 183 -14.52 19.72 -16.32
C HIS A 183 -15.26 20.48 -17.42
N ALA A 184 -14.57 20.87 -18.50
CA ALA A 184 -15.18 21.52 -19.66
C ALA A 184 -16.21 20.64 -20.38
N SER A 185 -16.05 19.31 -20.33
CA SER A 185 -17.04 18.33 -20.84
C SER A 185 -18.14 17.97 -19.83
N GLY A 186 -18.25 18.73 -18.73
CA GLY A 186 -19.30 18.58 -17.72
C GLY A 186 -19.13 17.35 -16.82
N LYS A 187 -17.93 16.79 -16.72
CA LYS A 187 -17.64 15.68 -15.82
C LYS A 187 -17.34 16.16 -14.41
N HIS A 188 -17.76 15.37 -13.43
CA HIS A 188 -17.48 15.60 -12.03
C HIS A 188 -16.14 14.98 -11.66
N THR A 189 -15.13 15.83 -11.46
CA THR A 189 -13.75 15.43 -11.17
C THR A 189 -13.23 16.00 -9.86
N TYR A 190 -12.14 15.41 -9.37
CA TYR A 190 -11.32 16.02 -8.33
C TYR A 190 -9.86 15.57 -8.44
N LEU A 191 -8.92 16.51 -8.40
CA LEU A 191 -7.48 16.24 -8.37
C LEU A 191 -6.94 16.09 -6.93
N LEU A 192 -6.35 14.93 -6.64
CA LEU A 192 -5.52 14.68 -5.47
C LEU A 192 -4.04 14.76 -5.87
N ASP A 193 -3.28 15.70 -5.31
CA ASP A 193 -1.85 15.88 -5.56
C ASP A 193 -1.08 15.86 -4.23
N GLY A 194 0.22 15.60 -4.28
CA GLY A 194 1.12 15.70 -3.14
C GLY A 194 0.98 17.02 -2.39
N ASP A 195 0.78 18.15 -3.09
CA ASP A 195 0.68 19.46 -2.45
C ASP A 195 -0.64 19.58 -1.63
N ASN A 196 -1.81 19.27 -2.20
CA ASN A 196 -3.09 19.43 -1.47
C ASN A 196 -3.29 18.41 -0.34
N VAL A 197 -2.81 17.17 -0.51
CA VAL A 197 -2.91 16.13 0.53
C VAL A 197 -1.91 16.38 1.66
N ARG A 198 -0.67 16.79 1.36
CA ARG A 198 0.37 17.03 2.39
C ARG A 198 0.16 18.30 3.20
N HIS A 199 -0.62 19.27 2.72
CA HIS A 199 -1.01 20.43 3.55
C HIS A 199 -2.10 20.10 4.58
N GLY A 200 -2.87 19.02 4.37
CA GLY A 200 -4.00 18.65 5.23
C GLY A 200 -3.88 17.22 5.76
N LEU A 201 -4.47 16.28 5.03
CA LEU A 201 -4.63 14.87 5.43
C LEU A 201 -3.32 14.16 5.80
N CYS A 202 -2.22 14.50 5.14
CA CYS A 202 -0.91 13.86 5.31
C CYS A 202 0.16 14.82 5.85
N ARG A 203 -0.24 15.89 6.56
CA ARG A 203 0.70 16.89 7.10
C ARG A 203 1.68 16.35 8.16
N ASP A 204 1.33 15.23 8.77
CA ASP A 204 2.12 14.50 9.76
C ASP A 204 3.20 13.60 9.14
N LEU A 205 3.15 13.38 7.81
CA LEU A 205 4.02 12.44 7.12
C LEU A 205 5.20 13.13 6.43
N GLY A 206 6.40 12.61 6.67
CA GLY A 206 7.62 13.03 5.99
C GLY A 206 7.81 12.40 4.61
N PHE A 207 9.07 12.12 4.28
CA PHE A 207 9.49 11.54 2.99
C PHE A 207 10.27 10.23 3.14
N THR A 208 10.28 9.64 4.34
CA THR A 208 10.81 8.29 4.55
C THR A 208 9.96 7.26 3.81
N ASP A 209 10.49 6.06 3.59
CA ASP A 209 9.73 5.02 2.88
C ASP A 209 8.45 4.63 3.62
N GLY A 210 8.50 4.50 4.95
CA GLY A 210 7.30 4.26 5.77
C GLY A 210 6.26 5.39 5.65
N ASP A 211 6.70 6.66 5.68
CA ASP A 211 5.79 7.80 5.49
C ASP A 211 5.17 7.81 4.08
N ARG A 212 5.90 7.34 3.06
CA ARG A 212 5.39 7.22 1.69
C ARG A 212 4.35 6.12 1.57
N VAL A 213 4.59 4.96 2.20
CA VAL A 213 3.62 3.87 2.28
C VAL A 213 2.30 4.38 2.87
N GLU A 214 2.36 5.00 4.04
CA GLU A 214 1.17 5.53 4.70
C GLU A 214 0.49 6.66 3.90
N ASN A 215 1.28 7.54 3.26
CA ASN A 215 0.73 8.58 2.42
C ASN A 215 -0.08 7.99 1.25
N ILE A 216 0.46 6.98 0.56
CA ILE A 216 -0.26 6.34 -0.56
C ILE A 216 -1.48 5.57 -0.06
N ARG A 217 -1.41 4.90 1.11
CA ARG A 217 -2.56 4.25 1.73
C ARG A 217 -3.71 5.23 2.00
N ARG A 218 -3.42 6.37 2.64
CA ARG A 218 -4.44 7.42 2.90
C ARG A 218 -5.05 7.97 1.62
N VAL A 219 -4.22 8.23 0.60
CA VAL A 219 -4.69 8.71 -0.71
C VAL A 219 -5.58 7.68 -1.39
N ALA A 220 -5.22 6.40 -1.35
CA ALA A 220 -6.00 5.32 -1.96
C ALA A 220 -7.39 5.18 -1.30
N GLU A 221 -7.49 5.29 0.03
CA GLU A 221 -8.76 5.28 0.75
C GLU A 221 -9.65 6.48 0.37
N VAL A 222 -9.07 7.68 0.29
CA VAL A 222 -9.81 8.87 -0.14
C VAL A 222 -10.28 8.75 -1.59
N ALA A 223 -9.41 8.28 -2.49
CA ALA A 223 -9.76 8.05 -3.88
C ALA A 223 -10.91 7.05 -4.00
N ARG A 224 -10.85 5.93 -3.27
CA ARG A 224 -11.94 4.94 -3.19
C ARG A 224 -13.26 5.55 -2.76
N LEU A 225 -13.27 6.35 -1.68
CA LEU A 225 -14.50 7.02 -1.20
C LEU A 225 -15.06 8.02 -2.22
N MET A 226 -14.20 8.77 -2.91
CA MET A 226 -14.61 9.71 -3.95
C MET A 226 -15.14 8.99 -5.20
N THR A 227 -14.54 7.85 -5.58
CA THR A 227 -15.05 6.98 -6.64
C THR A 227 -16.39 6.36 -6.25
N ASP A 228 -16.59 5.93 -5.00
CA ASP A 228 -17.90 5.51 -4.49
C ASP A 228 -18.93 6.66 -4.58
N ALA A 229 -18.51 7.90 -4.32
CA ALA A 229 -19.34 9.09 -4.49
C ALA A 229 -19.70 9.42 -5.96
N GLY A 230 -19.17 8.68 -6.94
CA GLY A 230 -19.50 8.82 -8.36
C GLY A 230 -18.60 9.81 -9.11
N LEU A 231 -17.41 10.12 -8.60
CA LEU A 231 -16.45 11.04 -9.21
C LEU A 231 -15.41 10.32 -10.08
N ILE A 232 -14.82 11.07 -11.04
CA ILE A 232 -13.56 10.70 -11.70
C ILE A 232 -12.44 11.36 -10.91
N VAL A 233 -11.66 10.57 -10.20
CA VAL A 233 -10.57 11.06 -9.34
C VAL A 233 -9.29 11.02 -10.13
N ILE A 234 -8.54 12.12 -10.15
CA ILE A 234 -7.20 12.17 -10.74
C ILE A 234 -6.22 12.20 -9.58
N THR A 235 -5.23 11.30 -9.56
CA THR A 235 -4.17 11.32 -8.55
C THR A 235 -2.83 11.59 -9.21
N SER A 236 -2.05 12.52 -8.64
CA SER A 236 -0.72 12.89 -9.13
C SER A 236 0.30 12.68 -8.01
N PHE A 237 0.78 11.45 -7.85
CA PHE A 237 1.76 11.12 -6.82
C PHE A 237 2.99 10.47 -7.45
N ILE A 238 4.14 10.52 -6.77
CA ILE A 238 5.30 9.75 -7.22
C ILE A 238 4.99 8.25 -7.10
N SER A 239 4.32 7.83 -6.01
CA SER A 239 3.95 6.44 -5.71
C SER A 239 5.04 5.44 -6.13
N PRO A 240 6.26 5.54 -5.58
CA PRO A 240 7.45 4.93 -6.15
C PRO A 240 7.44 3.40 -6.15
N PHE A 241 6.71 2.79 -5.22
CA PHE A 241 6.73 1.36 -4.98
C PHE A 241 5.55 0.66 -5.66
N VAL A 242 5.82 -0.47 -6.32
CA VAL A 242 4.83 -1.33 -6.98
C VAL A 242 3.82 -1.86 -5.97
N ALA A 243 4.27 -2.26 -4.78
CA ALA A 243 3.41 -2.83 -3.74
C ALA A 243 2.27 -1.87 -3.33
N GLU A 244 2.58 -0.58 -3.16
CA GLU A 244 1.59 0.42 -2.77
C GLU A 244 0.63 0.78 -3.92
N ARG A 245 1.11 0.76 -5.17
CA ARG A 245 0.24 0.94 -6.34
C ARG A 245 -0.70 -0.25 -6.53
N GLN A 246 -0.22 -1.47 -6.29
CA GLN A 246 -1.02 -2.68 -6.31
C GLN A 246 -2.07 -2.67 -5.19
N MET A 247 -1.68 -2.30 -3.96
CA MET A 247 -2.61 -2.13 -2.84
C MET A 247 -3.72 -1.11 -3.17
N ALA A 248 -3.36 0.03 -3.77
CA ALA A 248 -4.35 1.02 -4.19
C ALA A 248 -5.31 0.46 -5.24
N ARG A 249 -4.80 -0.28 -6.24
CA ARG A 249 -5.59 -0.97 -7.27
C ARG A 249 -6.57 -1.97 -6.65
N ASP A 250 -6.11 -2.80 -5.70
CA ASP A 250 -6.94 -3.81 -5.05
C ASP A 250 -8.03 -3.18 -4.18
N LEU A 251 -7.68 -2.10 -3.46
CA LEU A 251 -8.62 -1.36 -2.61
C LEU A 251 -9.73 -0.67 -3.43
N ILE A 252 -9.37 -0.03 -4.54
CA ILE A 252 -10.28 0.71 -5.42
C ILE A 252 -11.09 -0.25 -6.32
N GLY A 253 -10.49 -1.39 -6.66
CA GLY A 253 -11.01 -2.38 -7.60
C GLY A 253 -10.49 -2.12 -9.02
N SER A 254 -9.92 -3.15 -9.64
CA SER A 254 -9.25 -3.07 -10.95
C SER A 254 -10.11 -2.49 -12.08
N ALA A 255 -11.44 -2.64 -12.03
CA ALA A 255 -12.36 -2.07 -13.03
C ALA A 255 -12.44 -0.54 -12.96
N HIS A 256 -12.09 0.06 -11.82
CA HIS A 256 -12.13 1.50 -11.58
C HIS A 256 -10.74 2.14 -11.50
N PHE A 257 -9.66 1.38 -11.66
CA PHE A 257 -8.30 1.87 -11.46
C PHE A 257 -7.48 1.87 -12.76
N ILE A 258 -7.08 3.06 -13.19
CA ILE A 258 -6.31 3.29 -14.43
C ILE A 258 -4.93 3.82 -14.04
N GLU A 259 -3.92 2.97 -14.09
CA GLU A 259 -2.53 3.36 -13.83
C GLU A 259 -1.92 4.01 -15.07
N VAL A 260 -1.47 5.24 -14.90
CA VAL A 260 -0.83 6.05 -15.95
C VAL A 260 0.63 6.26 -15.56
N PHE A 261 1.53 5.57 -16.26
CA PHE A 261 2.95 5.75 -16.06
C PHE A 261 3.46 6.94 -16.88
N VAL A 262 3.86 8.02 -16.18
CA VAL A 262 4.53 9.17 -16.79
C VAL A 262 6.03 8.87 -16.85
N ASN A 263 6.43 8.29 -17.98
CA ASN A 263 7.77 7.79 -18.24
C ASN A 263 8.67 8.91 -18.78
N THR A 264 9.37 9.57 -17.87
CA THR A 264 10.34 10.62 -18.19
C THR A 264 11.72 10.20 -17.71
N PRO A 265 12.77 10.22 -18.55
CA PRO A 265 14.12 9.91 -18.11
C PRO A 265 14.58 10.81 -16.96
N LEU A 266 15.29 10.24 -15.99
CA LEU A 266 15.81 10.95 -14.82
C LEU A 266 16.60 12.21 -15.21
N ALA A 267 17.48 12.12 -16.21
CA ALA A 267 18.27 13.25 -16.69
C ALA A 267 17.40 14.43 -17.19
N LEU A 268 16.24 14.14 -17.79
CA LEU A 268 15.30 15.17 -18.22
C LEU A 268 14.50 15.73 -17.04
N CYS A 269 14.18 14.92 -16.04
CA CYS A 269 13.59 15.42 -14.79
C CYS A 269 14.56 16.36 -14.04
N GLU A 270 15.84 15.97 -13.96
CA GLU A 270 16.91 16.77 -13.36
C GLU A 270 17.16 18.08 -14.11
N SER A 271 17.08 18.08 -15.45
CA SER A 271 17.27 19.31 -16.23
C SER A 271 16.09 20.28 -16.11
N ARG A 272 14.86 19.77 -15.91
CA ARG A 272 13.66 20.58 -15.69
C ARG A 272 13.64 21.25 -14.31
N ASP A 273 13.96 20.48 -13.27
CA ASP A 273 13.98 20.82 -11.83
C ASP A 273 13.26 22.13 -11.41
N PRO A 274 11.94 22.28 -11.64
CA PRO A 274 11.24 23.55 -11.48
C PRO A 274 11.18 24.02 -10.03
N LYS A 275 11.26 23.07 -9.08
CA LYS A 275 11.24 23.33 -7.63
C LYS A 275 12.67 23.32 -7.02
N GLY A 276 13.72 23.14 -7.82
CA GLY A 276 15.11 23.08 -7.34
C GLY A 276 15.40 21.91 -6.40
N LEU A 277 14.60 20.84 -6.48
CA LEU A 277 14.66 19.70 -5.55
C LEU A 277 15.76 18.72 -5.95
N TYR A 278 15.98 18.48 -7.24
CA TYR A 278 17.04 17.60 -7.72
C TYR A 278 18.42 18.17 -7.37
N LYS A 279 18.61 19.47 -7.58
CA LYS A 279 19.84 20.16 -7.16
C LYS A 279 20.10 19.96 -5.66
N LYS A 280 19.11 20.23 -4.82
CA LYS A 280 19.21 20.06 -3.35
C LYS A 280 19.48 18.61 -2.94
N ALA A 281 18.93 17.63 -3.67
CA ALA A 281 19.19 16.22 -3.42
C ALA A 281 20.64 15.84 -3.79
N ARG A 282 21.13 16.28 -4.96
CA ARG A 282 22.53 16.08 -5.39
C ARG A 282 23.53 16.74 -4.43
N ASP A 283 23.17 17.89 -3.86
CA ASP A 283 23.97 18.60 -2.85
C ASP A 283 23.89 17.96 -1.44
N GLY A 284 23.13 16.87 -1.26
CA GLY A 284 22.97 16.17 0.02
C GLY A 284 22.07 16.86 1.04
N VAL A 285 21.40 17.95 0.66
CA VAL A 285 20.50 18.73 1.52
C VAL A 285 19.17 18.01 1.70
N LEU A 286 18.65 17.39 0.64
CA LEU A 286 17.46 16.55 0.68
C LEU A 286 17.86 15.08 0.66
N LYS A 287 17.54 14.35 1.72
CA LYS A 287 17.72 12.90 1.83
C LYS A 287 16.44 12.17 1.42
N ASN A 288 16.57 10.91 1.02
CA ASN A 288 15.48 10.03 0.58
C ASN A 288 14.70 10.66 -0.58
N PHE A 289 15.39 11.15 -1.60
CA PHE A 289 14.82 11.70 -2.81
C PHE A 289 14.71 10.64 -3.91
N THR A 290 13.49 10.45 -4.42
CA THR A 290 13.20 9.41 -5.41
C THR A 290 14.00 9.60 -6.71
N GLY A 291 14.69 8.55 -7.13
CA GLY A 291 15.54 8.53 -8.32
C GLY A 291 16.98 9.00 -8.07
N ILE A 292 17.34 9.39 -6.84
CA ILE A 292 18.72 9.77 -6.46
C ILE A 292 19.24 8.80 -5.38
N ASP A 293 18.68 8.86 -4.18
CA ASP A 293 19.06 8.06 -3.01
C ASP A 293 17.86 7.26 -2.43
N SER A 294 16.77 7.17 -3.19
CA SER A 294 15.59 6.32 -2.91
C SER A 294 15.03 5.80 -4.23
N ASP A 295 14.56 4.55 -4.24
CA ASP A 295 14.16 3.86 -5.46
C ASP A 295 12.86 4.36 -6.08
N TYR A 296 12.75 4.17 -7.40
CA TYR A 296 11.50 4.25 -8.16
C TYR A 296 11.32 2.95 -8.93
N GLU A 297 10.32 2.17 -8.54
CA GLU A 297 10.01 0.90 -9.18
C GLU A 297 9.05 1.16 -10.35
N VAL A 298 9.55 1.00 -11.57
CA VAL A 298 8.80 1.22 -12.81
C VAL A 298 7.57 0.30 -12.87
N PRO A 299 6.37 0.82 -13.21
CA PRO A 299 5.19 -0.02 -13.41
C PRO A 299 5.40 -1.09 -14.47
N VAL A 300 5.09 -2.35 -14.15
CA VAL A 300 5.26 -3.50 -15.06
C VAL A 300 4.16 -3.54 -16.13
N ALA A 301 2.92 -3.26 -15.74
CA ALA A 301 1.75 -3.34 -16.62
C ALA A 301 0.76 -2.17 -16.39
N PRO A 302 1.20 -0.91 -16.60
CA PRO A 302 0.30 0.23 -16.53
C PRO A 302 -0.73 0.18 -17.67
N GLN A 303 -1.94 0.71 -17.44
CA GLN A 303 -2.95 0.84 -18.49
C GLN A 303 -2.52 1.82 -19.59
N ILE A 304 -1.78 2.88 -19.21
CA ILE A 304 -1.28 3.90 -20.12
C ILE A 304 0.18 4.20 -19.78
N THR A 305 1.04 4.27 -20.78
CA THR A 305 2.41 4.79 -20.65
C THR A 305 2.55 6.05 -21.48
N LEU A 306 2.97 7.15 -20.85
CA LEU A 306 3.14 8.45 -21.48
C LEU A 306 4.63 8.81 -21.47
N SER A 307 5.22 8.99 -22.65
CA SER A 307 6.54 9.62 -22.77
C SER A 307 6.38 11.13 -22.79
N THR A 308 7.11 11.84 -21.93
CA THR A 308 7.12 13.31 -21.95
C THR A 308 8.29 13.90 -22.73
N VAL A 309 9.02 13.06 -23.47
CA VAL A 309 10.11 13.50 -24.33
C VAL A 309 9.48 14.08 -25.60
N ASP A 310 9.75 15.35 -25.88
CA ASP A 310 9.26 16.09 -27.05
C ASP A 310 7.73 16.11 -27.24
N CYS A 311 6.97 15.82 -26.18
CA CYS A 311 5.51 15.85 -26.17
C CYS A 311 4.98 16.95 -25.24
N GLN A 312 3.95 17.66 -25.70
CA GLN A 312 3.25 18.66 -24.89
C GLN A 312 2.29 17.98 -23.91
N ALA A 313 2.20 18.52 -22.69
CA ALA A 313 1.34 17.95 -21.65
C ALA A 313 -0.14 17.89 -22.05
N GLU A 314 -0.60 18.86 -22.84
CA GLU A 314 -1.96 18.88 -23.40
C GLU A 314 -2.22 17.68 -24.34
N ALA A 315 -1.29 17.34 -25.23
CA ALA A 315 -1.45 16.19 -26.11
C ALA A 315 -1.42 14.86 -25.34
N LEU A 316 -0.63 14.79 -24.26
CA LEU A 316 -0.61 13.63 -23.38
C LEU A 316 -1.92 13.46 -22.60
N SER A 317 -2.56 14.56 -22.18
CA SER A 317 -3.88 14.49 -21.56
C SER A 317 -4.96 14.01 -22.55
N ASP A 318 -4.84 14.33 -23.85
CA ASP A 318 -5.73 13.78 -24.89
C ASP A 318 -5.61 12.27 -25.02
N THR A 319 -4.42 11.71 -24.82
CA THR A 319 -4.22 10.25 -24.82
C THR A 319 -5.03 9.60 -23.69
N ILE A 320 -5.05 10.22 -22.51
CA ILE A 320 -5.87 9.74 -21.38
C ILE A 320 -7.36 9.89 -21.69
N ILE A 321 -7.81 11.04 -22.22
CA ILE A 321 -9.21 11.25 -22.63
C ILE A 321 -9.66 10.19 -23.64
N ASN A 322 -8.84 9.90 -24.64
CA ASN A 322 -9.14 8.89 -25.66
C ASN A 322 -9.27 7.49 -25.05
N TYR A 323 -8.39 7.13 -24.11
CA TYR A 323 -8.52 5.89 -23.35
C TYR A 323 -9.85 5.84 -22.58
N LEU A 324 -10.22 6.91 -21.87
CA LEU A 324 -11.49 6.97 -21.13
C LEU A 324 -12.70 6.81 -22.05
N LYS A 325 -12.67 7.36 -23.26
CA LYS A 325 -13.74 7.18 -24.26
C LYS A 325 -13.80 5.74 -24.77
N GLN A 326 -12.65 5.17 -25.15
CA GLN A 326 -12.55 3.80 -25.68
C GLN A 326 -13.02 2.75 -24.67
N HIS A 327 -12.77 2.98 -23.39
CA HIS A 327 -13.16 2.09 -22.30
C HIS A 327 -14.47 2.49 -21.60
N HIS A 328 -15.25 3.39 -22.20
CA HIS A 328 -16.59 3.79 -21.73
C HIS A 328 -16.63 4.37 -20.30
N PHE A 329 -15.55 5.01 -19.86
CA PHE A 329 -15.57 5.82 -18.65
C PHE A 329 -16.33 7.14 -18.85
N ILE A 330 -16.24 7.68 -20.07
CA ILE A 330 -16.97 8.87 -20.54
C ILE A 330 -17.60 8.61 -21.92
N ASP A 331 -18.60 9.40 -22.32
CA ASP A 331 -19.29 9.22 -23.62
C ASP A 331 -18.31 9.48 -24.77
N PRO A 332 -18.17 8.55 -25.74
CA PRO A 332 -17.33 8.74 -26.92
C PRO A 332 -17.63 10.03 -27.71
N ARG A 333 -18.87 10.53 -27.62
CA ARG A 333 -19.36 11.73 -28.31
C ARG A 333 -19.22 13.02 -27.50
N SER A 334 -18.79 12.93 -26.24
CA SER A 334 -18.57 14.10 -25.36
C SER A 334 -17.24 14.79 -25.55
#